data_AF-W4I7T6-F1
#
_entry.id   AF-W4I7T6-F1
#
_cell.length_a   1.000
_cell.length_b   1.000
_cell.length_c   1.000
_cell.angle_alpha   90.00
_cell.angle_beta   90.00
_cell.angle_gamma   90.00
#
_symmetry.space_group_name_H-M   'P 1'
#
loop_
_entity.id
_entity.type
_entity.pdbx_description
1 polymer ?
#
loop_
_entity_poly.entity_id
_entity_poly.type
_entity_poly.pdbx_seq_one_letter_code
_entity_poly.pdbx_strand_id
1 'polypeptide(L)' 'MLINNLRKVFIVGFARTPIGALGGCISHIPVHKLACATILKALERSQIEKEHIDCLIFGQSFSSGCGPVPLQKIAISTGT' A
#
# COMPACT_ATOMS: atom_id res chain seq x y z
N MET A 1 26.18 30.34 1.48
CA MET A 1 25.92 29.07 2.19
C MET A 1 24.43 28.79 2.08
N LEU A 2 24.01 28.02 1.07
CA LEU A 2 22.60 27.67 0.89
C LEU A 2 22.22 26.70 2.00
N ILE A 3 21.35 27.15 2.89
CA ILE A 3 20.77 26.31 3.94
C ILE A 3 19.83 25.35 3.20
N ASN A 4 20.26 24.11 3.00
CA ASN A 4 19.39 23.04 2.50
C ASN A 4 18.31 22.77 3.56
N ASN A 5 17.21 23.51 3.49
CA ASN A 5 16.10 23.49 4.44
C ASN A 5 15.10 22.36 4.10
N LEU A 6 15.61 21.21 3.66
CA LEU A 6 14.78 20.05 3.33
C LEU A 6 14.61 19.21 4.60
N ARG A 7 13.36 18.98 5.00
CA ARG A 7 13.05 18.02 6.06
C ARG A 7 13.58 16.64 5.64
N LYS A 8 14.26 15.96 6.55
CA LYS A 8 14.73 14.59 6.32
C LYS A 8 13.53 13.66 6.23
N VAL A 9 13.49 12.84 5.18
CA VAL A 9 12.45 11.85 4.95
C VAL A 9 13.09 10.47 4.96
N PHE A 10 12.46 9.52 5.64
CA PHE A 10 12.99 8.16 5.81
C PHE A 10 11.95 7.15 5.35
N ILE A 11 12.41 6.07 4.73
CA ILE A 11 11.58 4.89 4.45
C ILE A 11 11.79 3.94 5.62
N VAL A 12 10.76 3.81 6.45
CA VAL A 12 10.80 3.05 7.71
C VAL A 12 10.26 1.63 7.57
N GLY A 13 9.54 1.32 6.49
CA GLY A 13 8.99 0.01 6.22
C GLY A 13 8.76 -0.20 4.72
N PHE A 14 8.86 -1.46 4.28
CA PHE A 14 8.63 -1.84 2.90
C PHE A 14 8.13 -3.28 2.81
N ALA A 15 7.18 -3.53 1.92
CA ALA A 15 6.77 -4.87 1.52
C ALA A 15 6.27 -4.86 0.08
N ARG A 16 6.34 -6.03 -0.57
CA ARG A 16 5.75 -6.28 -1.88
C ARG A 16 5.16 -7.68 -1.94
N THR A 17 4.16 -7.89 -2.78
CA THR A 17 3.71 -9.23 -3.15
C THR A 17 4.69 -9.87 -4.16
N PRO A 18 4.61 -11.19 -4.37
CA PRO A 18 5.15 -11.80 -5.58
C PRO A 18 4.48 -11.21 -6.83
N ILE A 19 5.23 -11.17 -7.94
CA ILE A 19 4.70 -10.77 -9.24
C ILE A 19 4.29 -12.05 -9.97
N GLY A 20 3.01 -12.15 -10.30
CA GLY A 20 2.47 -13.27 -11.07
C GLY A 20 2.45 -13.00 -12.57
N ALA A 21 2.35 -14.06 -13.36
CA ALA A 21 2.04 -13.95 -14.78
C ALA A 21 0.57 -13.52 -14.99
N LEU A 22 0.27 -12.86 -16.11
CA LEU A 22 -1.10 -12.56 -16.51
C LEU A 22 -1.90 -13.87 -16.63
N GLY A 23 -3.05 -13.95 -15.95
CA GLY A 23 -3.85 -15.19 -15.86
C GLY A 23 -3.24 -16.29 -15.01
N GLY A 24 -2.13 -16.03 -14.29
CA GLY A 24 -1.43 -17.02 -13.47
C GLY A 24 -2.06 -17.27 -12.10
N CYS A 25 -1.27 -17.82 -11.18
CA CYS A 25 -1.73 -18.35 -9.89
C CYS A 25 -2.41 -17.33 -8.97
N ILE A 26 -2.15 -16.03 -9.13
CA ILE A 26 -2.74 -14.96 -8.30
C ILE A 26 -3.85 -14.18 -9.01
N SER A 27 -4.24 -14.58 -10.23
CA SER A 27 -5.20 -13.86 -11.07
C SER A 27 -6.60 -13.75 -10.46
N HIS A 28 -6.98 -14.68 -9.60
CA HIS A 28 -8.28 -14.70 -8.91
C HIS A 28 -8.28 -13.85 -7.63
N ILE A 29 -7.14 -13.31 -7.21
CA ILE A 29 -7.04 -12.50 -5.99
C ILE A 29 -7.35 -11.04 -6.34
N PRO A 30 -8.37 -10.42 -5.71
CA PRO A 30 -8.68 -9.01 -5.92
C PRO A 30 -7.52 -8.10 -5.52
N VAL A 31 -7.32 -7.02 -6.29
CA VAL A 31 -6.23 -6.04 -6.07
C VAL A 31 -6.20 -5.48 -4.65
N HIS A 32 -7.36 -5.16 -4.06
CA HIS A 32 -7.43 -4.65 -2.69
C HIS A 32 -6.85 -5.65 -1.68
N LYS A 33 -7.06 -6.97 -1.86
CA LYS A 33 -6.49 -7.98 -0.96
C LYS A 33 -4.97 -8.06 -1.06
N LEU A 34 -4.44 -7.95 -2.28
CA LEU A 34 -2.99 -7.89 -2.51
C LEU A 34 -2.39 -6.65 -1.85
N ALA A 35 -3.03 -5.49 -2.03
CA ALA A 35 -2.61 -4.22 -1.44
C ALA A 35 -2.63 -4.25 0.10
N CYS A 36 -3.71 -4.75 0.71
CA CYS A 36 -3.83 -4.88 2.16
C CYS A 36 -2.71 -5.71 2.77
N ALA A 37 -2.38 -6.86 2.16
CA ALA A 37 -1.30 -7.73 2.63
C ALA A 37 0.05 -7.00 2.64
N THR A 38 0.34 -6.22 1.60
CA THR A 38 1.55 -5.39 1.55
C THR A 38 1.57 -4.25 2.56
N ILE A 39 0.47 -3.53 2.72
CA ILE A 39 0.41 -2.39 3.66
C ILE A 39 0.60 -2.89 5.09
N LEU A 40 -0.13 -3.92 5.50
CA LEU A 40 -0.01 -4.49 6.84
C LEU A 40 1.41 -4.99 7.11
N LYS A 41 2.06 -5.64 6.13
CA LYS A 41 3.44 -6.12 6.30
C LYS A 41 4.47 -4.98 6.32
N ALA A 42 4.23 -3.89 5.58
CA ALA A 42 5.07 -2.71 5.63
C ALA A 42 4.96 -2.00 7.00
N LEU A 43 3.75 -1.90 7.55
CA LEU A 43 3.49 -1.33 8.89
C LEU A 43 4.10 -2.17 10.00
N GLU A 44 3.94 -3.49 9.94
CA GLU A 44 4.58 -4.42 10.87
C GLU A 44 6.11 -4.24 10.89
N ARG A 45 6.72 -4.09 9.69
CA ARG A 45 8.17 -3.87 9.56
C ARG A 45 8.63 -2.49 10.03
N SER A 46 7.78 -1.47 9.90
CA SER A 46 8.09 -0.13 10.39
C SER A 46 7.87 0.04 11.89
N GLN A 47 7.16 -0.88 12.55
CA GLN A 47 6.79 -0.77 13.98
C GLN A 47 6.04 0.55 14.28
N ILE A 48 5.22 1.00 13.33
CA ILE A 48 4.40 2.21 13.46
C ILE A 48 2.97 1.78 13.70
N GLU A 49 2.37 2.31 14.76
CA GLU A 49 0.96 2.15 15.05
C GLU A 49 0.10 2.91 14.04
N LYS A 50 -1.05 2.35 13.67
CA LYS A 50 -1.88 2.84 12.56
C LYS A 50 -2.41 4.26 12.78
N GLU A 51 -2.60 4.64 14.03
CA GLU A 51 -3.09 5.96 14.47
C GLU A 51 -2.14 7.09 14.09
N HIS A 52 -0.87 6.79 13.78
CA HIS A 52 0.13 7.77 13.34
C HIS A 52 0.16 7.96 11.81
N ILE A 53 -0.75 7.33 11.06
CA ILE A 53 -0.81 7.44 9.60
C ILE A 53 -1.80 8.53 9.23
N ASP A 54 -1.29 9.64 8.68
CA ASP A 54 -2.14 10.75 8.22
C ASP A 54 -2.76 10.49 6.84
N CYS A 55 -2.10 9.71 6.00
CA CYS A 55 -2.48 9.56 4.59
C CYS A 55 -2.08 8.21 4.01
N LEU A 56 -3.04 7.56 3.34
CA LEU A 56 -2.81 6.41 2.49
C LEU A 56 -2.94 6.80 1.01
N ILE A 57 -1.87 6.65 0.25
CA ILE A 57 -1.85 6.89 -1.20
C ILE A 57 -1.69 5.56 -1.91
N PHE A 58 -2.60 5.26 -2.83
CA PHE A 58 -2.60 4.02 -3.61
C PHE A 58 -2.65 4.31 -5.11
N GLY A 59 -1.65 3.84 -5.85
CA GLY A 59 -1.56 3.98 -7.31
C GLY A 59 -1.99 2.71 -8.03
N GLN A 60 -2.86 2.85 -9.03
CA GLN A 60 -3.23 1.77 -9.95
C GLN A 60 -3.54 2.33 -11.34
N SER A 61 -3.17 1.61 -12.39
CA SER A 61 -3.45 2.03 -13.77
C SER A 61 -4.82 1.56 -14.25
N PHE A 62 -5.11 0.25 -14.15
CA PHE A 62 -6.38 -0.32 -14.58
C PHE A 62 -7.30 -0.58 -13.38
N SER A 63 -8.47 0.04 -13.38
CA SER A 63 -9.52 -0.18 -12.37
C SER A 63 -10.55 -1.23 -12.76
N SER A 64 -10.61 -1.60 -14.04
CA SER A 64 -11.51 -2.63 -14.56
C SER A 64 -11.34 -3.95 -13.80
N GLY A 65 -12.45 -4.52 -13.33
CA GLY A 65 -12.46 -5.77 -12.56
C GLY A 65 -12.13 -5.66 -11.07
N CYS A 66 -11.75 -4.46 -10.56
CA CYS A 66 -11.45 -4.25 -9.14
C CYS A 66 -12.66 -3.83 -8.29
N GLY A 67 -13.79 -3.55 -8.95
CA GLY A 67 -14.99 -2.97 -8.34
C GLY A 67 -14.81 -1.48 -7.97
N PRO A 68 -15.84 -0.87 -7.35
CA PRO A 68 -15.79 0.54 -6.99
C PRO A 68 -14.76 0.82 -5.89
N VAL A 69 -14.11 2.00 -5.99
CA VAL A 69 -13.22 2.65 -5.02
C VAL A 69 -12.23 1.71 -4.29
N PRO A 70 -11.22 1.16 -4.99
CA PRO A 70 -10.24 0.22 -4.40
C PRO A 70 -9.52 0.77 -3.17
N LEU A 71 -9.10 2.04 -3.19
CA LEU A 71 -8.42 2.69 -2.06
C LEU A 71 -9.29 2.68 -0.79
N GLN A 72 -10.59 2.96 -0.90
CA GLN A 72 -11.48 2.97 0.25
C GLN A 72 -11.65 1.57 0.86
N LYS A 73 -11.73 0.53 0.02
CA LYS A 73 -11.75 -0.86 0.51
C LYS A 73 -10.45 -1.23 1.21
N ILE A 74 -9.32 -0.76 0.69
CA ILE A 74 -8.00 -0.97 1.30
C ILE A 74 -7.98 -0.30 2.67
N ALA A 75 -8.26 1.01 2.76
CA ALA A 75 -8.27 1.79 4.00
C ALA A 75 -9.14 1.15 5.10
N ILE A 76 -10.37 0.76 4.75
CA ILE A 76 -11.29 0.09 5.68
C ILE A 76 -10.73 -1.27 6.14
N SER A 77 -10.10 -2.03 5.23
CA SER A 77 -9.54 -3.34 5.55
C SER A 77 -8.24 -3.27 6.36
N THR A 78 -7.42 -2.23 6.16
CA THR A 78 -6.15 -2.05 6.86
C THR A 78 -6.31 -1.27 8.17
N GLY A 79 -7.39 -0.53 8.36
CA GLY A 79 -7.63 0.33 9.52
C GLY A 79 -6.68 1.53 9.51
N THR A 80 -6.42 2.08 8.32
CA THR A 80 -5.55 3.24 8.05
C THR A 80 -6.34 4.34 7.39
#